data_AF-A0A075WHK1-F1
#
_entry.id   AF-A0A075WHK1-F1
#
_cell.length_a   1.000
_cell.length_b   1.000
_cell.length_c   1.000
_cell.angle_alpha   90.00
_cell.angle_beta   90.00
_cell.angle_gamma   90.00
#
_symmetry.space_group_name_H-M   'P 1'
#
loop_
_entity.id
_entity.type
_entity.pdbx_description
1 polymer ?
#
loop_
_entity_poly.entity_id
_entity_poly.type
_entity_poly.pdbx_seq_one_letter_code
_entity_poly.pdbx_strand_id
1 'polypeptide(L)'
;MDSKAVSPLIGFVLMLAIIMGLIGIMQAQWVPVWNKEVEAEHLSKLEFEASEIPKIMFISATTGKQGVASIDAGCEYPNRGFLINPSTASTSLKAIPLSVDVKFNETLPNGSLFRYSNKFTTYAIIVQPNYFYMQKPEIIVEHSAVIKTSGNSALNVSSPVSFSRNKVHLFIVNSTFSSISTPNTLNLQFIPVSYGGDTFVKNASITLKVLDETFDWWNKTLKNIFGAGNVTADGSRKEMTFRLFNTTLSMSYLIVQASIGERAKLNERIEPYRIFATSSNTLSMLKGEQRELNVKVLDIYNNPVRGYSRVSYSVVSGGDKCRIVSASPQTDEKGVFTVTVEAVNSGNCDVEFRIDSINSGFNKTKFSITVIPVSSGGLGGQGYLSFTPASRGLVEIYHGPVNGFIDPTKPPAESPRDLITDPNWEPYALEDKELAAYNDGSGYWDWWSGEYVPTSGYLEKTQNNAQSKQNSQKNHASQLFEFNVGDVQMSSLKVFWNGIAWLDVQNNRNYGVVLYVWNGTGWEYLCDTTSSSEVWLQCEKRGNYIQNKKVYLLIVQNDWTQTWKGNRDSQIYTDYIELDILT
;
A
#
# COMPACT_ATOMS: atom_id res chain seq x y z
N MET A 1 71.35 -36.48 -60.22
CA MET A 1 70.58 -35.70 -59.23
C MET A 1 69.21 -35.41 -59.81
N ASP A 2 68.18 -35.57 -58.98
CA ASP A 2 66.75 -35.65 -59.26
C ASP A 2 66.14 -34.58 -60.17
N SER A 3 65.63 -34.98 -61.33
CA SER A 3 64.63 -34.22 -62.10
C SER A 3 63.23 -34.85 -62.03
N LYS A 4 63.09 -36.04 -61.44
CA LYS A 4 61.79 -36.73 -61.27
C LYS A 4 61.04 -36.33 -59.99
N ALA A 5 61.70 -35.66 -59.04
CA ALA A 5 61.08 -35.15 -57.81
C ALA A 5 60.43 -33.75 -57.98
N VAL A 6 60.65 -33.06 -59.12
CA VAL A 6 60.22 -31.67 -59.33
C VAL A 6 58.71 -31.58 -59.65
N SER A 7 58.14 -32.55 -60.36
CA SER A 7 56.70 -32.58 -60.69
C SER A 7 55.80 -32.84 -59.47
N PRO A 8 56.12 -33.79 -58.57
CA PRO A 8 55.41 -33.93 -57.29
C PRO A 8 55.51 -32.67 -56.41
N LEU A 9 56.67 -32.02 -56.39
CA LEU A 9 56.89 -30.79 -55.60
C LEU A 9 56.03 -29.62 -56.08
N ILE A 10 55.95 -29.41 -57.40
CA ILE A 10 55.12 -28.35 -58.00
C ILE A 10 53.64 -28.61 -57.72
N GLY A 11 53.19 -29.86 -57.84
CA GLY A 11 51.81 -30.25 -57.49
C GLY A 11 51.49 -29.99 -56.01
N PHE A 12 52.44 -30.28 -55.11
CA PHE A 12 52.28 -30.03 -53.68
C PHE A 12 52.21 -28.53 -53.34
N VAL A 13 53.08 -27.70 -53.91
CA VAL A 13 53.06 -26.24 -53.70
C VAL A 13 51.76 -25.62 -54.22
N LEU A 14 51.28 -26.07 -55.39
CA LEU A 14 50.01 -25.61 -55.95
C LEU A 14 48.83 -26.01 -55.06
N MET A 15 48.81 -27.25 -54.57
CA MET A 15 47.78 -27.73 -53.66
C MET A 15 47.77 -26.93 -52.35
N LEU A 16 48.96 -26.66 -51.79
CA LEU A 16 49.10 -25.81 -50.60
C LEU A 16 48.60 -24.38 -50.86
N ALA A 17 48.91 -23.79 -52.02
CA ALA A 17 48.44 -22.47 -52.40
C ALA A 17 46.91 -22.41 -52.53
N ILE A 18 46.29 -23.45 -53.09
CA ILE A 18 44.82 -23.56 -53.17
C ILE A 18 44.20 -23.66 -51.77
N ILE A 19 44.78 -24.48 -50.89
CA ILE A 19 44.30 -24.62 -49.50
C ILE A 19 44.43 -23.30 -48.75
N MET A 20 45.58 -22.63 -48.84
CA MET A 20 45.79 -21.32 -48.21
C MET A 20 44.85 -20.25 -48.78
N GLY A 21 44.59 -20.29 -50.09
CA GLY A 21 43.61 -19.43 -50.74
C GLY A 21 42.19 -19.65 -50.21
N LEU A 22 41.78 -20.91 -50.04
CA LEU A 22 40.48 -21.26 -49.45
C LEU A 22 40.37 -20.78 -47.99
N ILE A 23 41.42 -20.99 -47.19
CA ILE A 23 41.49 -20.49 -45.81
C ILE A 23 41.37 -18.97 -45.79
N GLY A 24 42.05 -18.26 -46.69
CA GLY A 24 41.94 -16.82 -46.84
C GLY A 24 40.50 -16.35 -47.15
N ILE A 25 39.81 -17.05 -48.05
CA ILE A 25 38.40 -16.77 -48.37
C ILE A 25 37.49 -17.02 -47.15
N MET A 26 37.66 -18.15 -46.47
CA MET A 26 36.91 -18.47 -45.25
C MET A 26 37.14 -17.41 -44.16
N GLN A 27 38.40 -17.00 -43.96
CA GLN A 27 38.78 -15.98 -42.97
C GLN A 27 38.17 -14.62 -43.29
N ALA A 28 38.08 -14.24 -44.57
CA ALA A 28 37.57 -12.94 -44.98
C ALA A 28 36.04 -12.86 -45.04
N GLN A 29 35.36 -13.96 -45.43
CA GLN A 29 33.92 -13.95 -45.68
C GLN A 29 33.12 -14.69 -44.61
N TRP A 30 33.59 -15.86 -44.18
CA TRP A 30 32.78 -16.75 -43.33
C TRP A 30 32.99 -16.48 -41.85
N VAL A 31 34.23 -16.25 -41.40
CA VAL A 31 34.53 -15.93 -39.99
C VAL A 31 33.73 -14.72 -39.48
N PRO A 32 33.63 -13.59 -40.20
CA PRO A 32 32.80 -12.48 -39.77
C PRO A 32 31.31 -12.83 -39.67
N VAL A 33 30.78 -13.63 -40.60
CA VAL A 33 29.36 -14.04 -40.59
C VAL A 33 29.07 -14.93 -39.39
N TRP A 34 29.90 -15.94 -39.15
CA TRP A 34 29.73 -16.83 -38.00
C TRP A 34 29.93 -16.10 -36.67
N ASN A 35 30.83 -15.13 -36.60
CA ASN A 35 31.03 -14.36 -35.37
C ASN A 35 29.91 -13.36 -35.11
N LYS A 36 29.25 -12.82 -36.15
CA LYS A 36 28.01 -12.05 -35.99
C LYS A 36 26.89 -12.89 -35.38
N GLU A 37 26.80 -14.17 -35.75
CA GLU A 37 25.80 -15.08 -35.20
C GLU A 37 26.03 -15.32 -33.70
N VAL A 38 27.29 -15.57 -33.30
CA VAL A 38 27.68 -15.69 -31.87
C VAL A 38 27.35 -14.41 -31.09
N GLU A 39 27.67 -13.24 -31.65
CA GLU A 39 27.35 -11.95 -31.01
C GLU A 39 25.85 -11.71 -30.90
N ALA A 40 25.04 -12.18 -31.86
CA ALA A 40 23.58 -12.05 -31.84
C ALA A 40 22.93 -12.95 -30.79
N GLU A 41 23.47 -14.15 -30.59
CA GLU A 41 23.08 -15.05 -29.51
C GLU A 41 23.42 -14.42 -28.14
N HIS A 42 24.64 -13.91 -27.99
CA HIS A 42 25.06 -13.22 -26.77
C HIS A 42 24.21 -11.97 -26.49
N LEU A 43 23.84 -11.20 -27.51
CA LEU A 43 22.95 -10.04 -27.36
C LEU A 43 21.57 -10.46 -26.83
N SER A 44 21.01 -11.55 -27.37
CA SER A 44 19.71 -12.07 -26.93
C SER A 44 19.75 -12.52 -25.47
N LYS A 45 20.88 -13.09 -25.03
CA LYS A 45 21.14 -13.43 -23.62
C LYS A 45 21.21 -12.18 -22.74
N LEU A 46 21.97 -11.16 -23.14
CA LEU A 46 22.06 -9.88 -22.41
C LEU A 46 20.70 -9.19 -22.28
N GLU A 47 19.86 -9.22 -23.32
CA GLU A 47 18.50 -8.68 -23.28
C GLU A 47 17.64 -9.39 -22.21
N PHE A 48 17.71 -10.71 -22.17
CA PHE A 48 17.02 -11.51 -21.14
C PHE A 48 17.53 -11.19 -19.74
N GLU A 49 18.84 -11.18 -19.51
CA GLU A 49 19.44 -10.89 -18.20
C GLU A 49 19.13 -9.47 -17.72
N ALA A 50 19.18 -8.48 -18.62
CA ALA A 50 18.78 -7.11 -18.31
C ALA A 50 17.27 -7.00 -18.00
N SER A 51 16.42 -7.80 -18.67
CA SER A 51 14.97 -7.80 -18.44
C SER A 51 14.56 -8.26 -17.03
N GLU A 52 15.41 -9.01 -16.34
CA GLU A 52 15.17 -9.44 -14.95
C GLU A 52 15.54 -8.37 -13.91
N ILE A 53 16.33 -7.35 -14.27
CA ILE A 53 16.76 -6.29 -13.35
C ILE A 53 15.56 -5.59 -12.67
N PRO A 54 14.53 -5.10 -13.39
CA PRO A 54 13.38 -4.45 -12.76
C PRO A 54 12.64 -5.35 -11.76
N LYS A 55 12.53 -6.64 -12.05
CA LYS A 55 11.89 -7.63 -11.16
C LYS A 55 12.72 -7.83 -9.89
N ILE A 56 14.03 -7.94 -10.02
CA ILE A 56 14.96 -8.04 -8.87
C ILE A 56 14.89 -6.77 -8.02
N MET A 57 14.87 -5.60 -8.66
CA MET A 57 14.68 -4.32 -7.97
C MET A 57 13.34 -4.28 -7.21
N PHE A 58 12.25 -4.73 -7.84
CA PHE A 58 10.93 -4.78 -7.21
C PHE A 58 10.90 -5.72 -6.00
N ILE A 59 11.44 -6.93 -6.12
CA ILE A 59 11.51 -7.89 -5.01
C ILE A 59 12.36 -7.32 -3.88
N SER A 60 13.50 -6.69 -4.21
CA SER A 60 14.39 -6.11 -3.20
C SER A 60 13.71 -4.98 -2.44
N ALA A 61 13.04 -4.09 -3.18
CA ALA A 61 12.30 -2.96 -2.64
C ALA A 61 11.02 -3.35 -1.88
N THR A 62 10.45 -4.52 -2.08
CA THR A 62 9.24 -4.94 -1.35
C THR A 62 9.55 -5.83 -0.15
N THR A 63 10.58 -6.67 -0.25
CA THR A 63 10.96 -7.62 0.79
C THR A 63 12.03 -7.09 1.75
N GLY A 64 12.71 -5.99 1.40
CA GLY A 64 13.86 -5.50 2.17
C GLY A 64 15.11 -6.40 2.07
N LYS A 65 15.06 -7.45 1.24
CA LYS A 65 16.17 -8.36 1.02
C LYS A 65 17.00 -7.87 -0.17
N GLN A 66 18.31 -8.09 -0.09
CA GLN A 66 19.21 -7.81 -1.19
C GLN A 66 18.92 -8.73 -2.38
N GLY A 67 18.86 -8.16 -3.59
CA GLY A 67 18.75 -8.88 -4.85
C GLY A 67 20.04 -8.85 -5.65
N VAL A 68 20.26 -9.84 -6.51
CA VAL A 68 21.45 -9.91 -7.39
C VAL A 68 21.02 -10.24 -8.81
N ALA A 69 21.39 -9.39 -9.76
CA ALA A 69 21.29 -9.66 -11.19
C ALA A 69 22.69 -10.00 -11.73
N SER A 70 22.82 -11.11 -12.45
CA SER A 70 24.08 -11.52 -13.09
C SER A 70 24.02 -11.15 -14.55
N ILE A 71 25.03 -10.42 -15.03
CA ILE A 71 25.20 -10.07 -16.45
C ILE A 71 26.41 -10.83 -16.96
N ASP A 72 26.23 -11.70 -17.95
CA ASP A 72 27.33 -12.33 -18.66
C ASP A 72 27.95 -11.34 -19.63
N ALA A 73 29.05 -10.71 -19.22
CA ALA A 73 29.61 -9.60 -19.96
C ALA A 73 30.52 -10.04 -21.14
N GLY A 74 30.84 -11.33 -21.23
CA GLY A 74 31.82 -11.88 -22.16
C GLY A 74 31.22 -12.62 -23.34
N CYS A 75 31.47 -12.12 -24.55
CA CYS A 75 31.15 -12.84 -25.79
C CYS A 75 32.39 -13.59 -26.29
N GLU A 76 32.48 -14.88 -25.95
CA GLU A 76 33.58 -15.76 -26.36
C GLU A 76 33.37 -16.32 -27.76
N TYR A 77 34.38 -16.17 -28.63
CA TYR A 77 34.36 -16.72 -29.98
C TYR A 77 34.87 -18.17 -29.99
N PRO A 78 34.12 -19.14 -30.53
CA PRO A 78 34.52 -20.55 -30.54
C PRO A 78 35.86 -20.78 -31.23
N ASN A 79 36.65 -21.75 -30.78
CA ASN A 79 37.86 -22.14 -31.51
C ASN A 79 37.50 -22.75 -32.88
N ARG A 80 38.10 -22.25 -33.96
CA ARG A 80 37.84 -22.67 -35.35
C ARG A 80 39.08 -23.27 -36.02
N GLY A 81 39.96 -23.93 -35.25
CA GLY A 81 41.10 -24.69 -35.78
C GLY A 81 42.17 -23.80 -36.41
N PHE A 82 42.31 -23.86 -37.74
CA PHE A 82 43.29 -23.04 -38.50
C PHE A 82 42.82 -21.60 -38.74
N LEU A 83 41.60 -21.25 -38.33
CA LEU A 83 41.05 -19.91 -38.45
C LEU A 83 41.30 -19.10 -37.18
N ILE A 84 41.47 -17.79 -37.33
CA ILE A 84 41.80 -16.88 -36.24
C ILE A 84 40.55 -16.08 -35.87
N ASN A 85 40.18 -16.13 -34.59
CA ASN A 85 39.15 -15.28 -34.00
C ASN A 85 39.77 -14.18 -33.12
N PRO A 86 39.07 -13.05 -32.91
CA PRO A 86 39.50 -12.03 -31.97
C PRO A 86 39.42 -12.55 -30.53
N SER A 87 39.97 -11.77 -29.59
CA SER A 87 39.76 -12.00 -28.16
C SER A 87 38.27 -11.91 -27.79
N THR A 88 37.89 -12.42 -26.63
CA THR A 88 36.54 -12.24 -26.05
C THR A 88 36.12 -10.77 -26.08
N ALA A 89 34.95 -10.48 -26.65
CA ALA A 89 34.40 -9.14 -26.61
C ALA A 89 33.82 -8.86 -25.22
N SER A 90 34.12 -7.68 -24.66
CA SER A 90 33.64 -7.27 -23.35
C SER A 90 32.29 -6.56 -23.44
N THR A 91 31.62 -6.41 -22.30
CA THR A 91 30.43 -5.55 -22.15
C THR A 91 30.73 -4.42 -21.20
N SER A 92 30.30 -3.21 -21.58
CA SER A 92 30.41 -2.01 -20.78
C SER A 92 29.10 -1.72 -20.07
N LEU A 93 29.15 -1.52 -18.76
CA LEU A 93 28.06 -0.96 -17.98
C LEU A 93 28.36 0.50 -17.65
N LYS A 94 27.36 1.38 -17.79
CA LYS A 94 27.44 2.79 -17.42
C LYS A 94 26.25 3.15 -16.54
N ALA A 95 26.48 3.93 -15.50
CA ALA A 95 25.42 4.49 -14.68
C ALA A 95 25.31 6.00 -14.95
N ILE A 96 24.15 6.44 -15.45
CA ILE A 96 23.92 7.85 -15.80
C ILE A 96 22.92 8.45 -14.82
N PRO A 97 23.26 9.55 -14.13
CA PRO A 97 22.34 10.20 -13.20
C PRO A 97 21.19 10.89 -13.94
N LEU A 98 19.98 10.64 -13.46
CA LEU A 98 18.70 11.24 -13.85
C LEU A 98 18.04 11.87 -12.63
N SER A 99 17.06 12.74 -12.85
CA SER A 99 16.31 13.37 -11.78
C SER A 99 14.86 12.91 -11.73
N VAL A 100 14.33 12.78 -10.52
CA VAL A 100 12.93 12.46 -10.23
C VAL A 100 12.40 13.51 -9.26
N ASP A 101 11.47 14.34 -9.71
CA ASP A 101 10.81 15.33 -8.86
C ASP A 101 9.41 14.82 -8.49
N VAL A 102 9.11 14.80 -7.19
CA VAL A 102 7.86 14.25 -6.67
C VAL A 102 7.16 15.31 -5.82
N LYS A 103 5.91 15.60 -6.16
CA LYS A 103 5.06 16.55 -5.43
C LYS A 103 3.69 15.95 -5.17
N PHE A 104 3.23 15.96 -3.93
CA PHE A 104 1.88 15.53 -3.59
C PHE A 104 1.37 16.21 -2.33
N ASN A 105 0.06 16.14 -2.14
CA ASN A 105 -0.60 16.57 -0.92
C ASN A 105 -1.22 15.36 -0.22
N GLU A 106 -1.00 15.27 1.09
CA GLU A 106 -1.54 14.24 1.97
C GLU A 106 -2.33 14.90 3.10
N THR A 107 -3.47 14.33 3.48
CA THR A 107 -4.22 14.76 4.67
C THR A 107 -3.86 13.82 5.81
N LEU A 108 -3.24 14.35 6.86
CA LEU A 108 -2.84 13.57 8.02
C LEU A 108 -4.06 13.25 8.91
N PRO A 109 -3.97 12.25 9.81
CA PRO A 109 -5.08 11.85 10.69
C PRO A 109 -5.64 12.98 11.56
N ASN A 110 -4.85 14.00 11.85
CA ASN A 110 -5.27 15.21 12.57
C ASN A 110 -5.97 16.27 11.69
N GLY A 111 -6.26 15.96 10.43
CA GLY A 111 -6.86 16.86 9.45
C GLY A 111 -5.90 17.88 8.82
N SER A 112 -4.64 17.95 9.26
CA SER A 112 -3.66 18.88 8.69
C SER A 112 -3.18 18.42 7.30
N LEU A 113 -2.86 19.40 6.45
CA LEU A 113 -2.38 19.14 5.10
C LEU A 113 -0.84 19.08 5.08
N PHE A 114 -0.30 17.91 4.74
CA PHE A 114 1.11 17.74 4.45
C PHE A 114 1.38 17.97 2.95
N ARG A 115 2.24 18.95 2.65
CA ARG A 115 2.68 19.24 1.28
C ARG A 115 4.08 18.68 1.08
N TYR A 116 4.18 17.66 0.26
CA TYR A 116 5.44 17.02 -0.08
C TYR A 116 5.99 17.59 -1.39
N SER A 117 7.28 17.93 -1.41
CA SER A 117 7.98 18.34 -2.62
C SER A 117 9.47 18.04 -2.46
N ASN A 118 9.94 16.97 -3.09
CA ASN A 118 11.35 16.59 -3.08
C ASN A 118 11.86 16.26 -4.49
N LYS A 119 13.16 16.45 -4.67
CA LYS A 119 13.91 16.12 -5.88
C LYS A 119 14.95 15.07 -5.52
N PHE A 120 14.96 13.98 -6.27
CA PHE A 120 15.88 12.87 -6.10
C PHE A 120 16.75 12.69 -7.32
N THR A 121 17.98 12.24 -7.10
CA THR A 121 18.84 11.68 -8.15
C THR A 121 18.64 10.18 -8.18
N THR A 122 18.35 9.64 -9.36
CA THR A 122 18.29 8.21 -9.65
C THR A 122 19.26 7.91 -10.79
N TYR A 123 19.57 6.65 -11.08
CA TYR A 123 20.52 6.27 -12.12
C TYR A 123 19.86 5.34 -13.15
N ALA A 124 20.05 5.66 -14.42
CA ALA A 124 19.86 4.71 -15.51
C ALA A 124 21.11 3.83 -15.64
N ILE A 125 20.92 2.54 -15.91
CA ILE A 125 22.00 1.58 -16.16
C ILE A 125 21.99 1.24 -17.65
N ILE A 126 23.08 1.52 -18.35
CA ILE A 126 23.25 1.19 -19.76
C ILE A 126 24.18 0.00 -19.87
N VAL A 127 23.71 -1.08 -20.48
CA VAL A 127 24.48 -2.28 -20.81
C VAL A 127 24.79 -2.24 -22.30
N GLN A 128 26.07 -2.11 -22.65
CA GLN A 128 26.53 -1.91 -24.02
C GLN A 128 27.63 -2.93 -24.36
N PRO A 129 27.34 -3.97 -25.16
CA PRO A 129 28.36 -4.90 -25.61
C PRO A 129 29.34 -4.24 -26.59
N ASN A 130 30.62 -4.58 -26.47
CA ASN A 130 31.71 -4.08 -27.32
C ASN A 130 32.05 -5.06 -28.46
N TYR A 131 31.03 -5.51 -29.19
CA TYR A 131 31.17 -6.47 -30.29
C TYR A 131 32.13 -6.02 -31.40
N PHE A 132 32.75 -6.98 -32.07
CA PHE A 132 33.69 -6.73 -33.16
C PHE A 132 33.02 -6.74 -34.54
N TYR A 133 31.95 -7.53 -34.73
CA TYR A 133 31.35 -7.74 -36.06
C TYR A 133 29.93 -7.19 -36.20
N MET A 134 29.17 -7.10 -35.12
CA MET A 134 27.83 -6.50 -35.06
C MET A 134 27.88 -5.02 -34.67
N GLN A 135 26.75 -4.34 -34.89
CA GLN A 135 26.49 -3.06 -34.24
C GLN A 135 26.47 -3.25 -32.72
N LYS A 136 26.74 -2.17 -31.99
CA LYS A 136 26.86 -2.15 -30.52
C LYS A 136 25.59 -1.50 -29.93
N PRO A 137 24.45 -2.21 -29.89
CA PRO A 137 23.21 -1.65 -29.35
C PRO A 137 23.39 -1.35 -27.86
N GLU A 138 22.57 -0.43 -27.34
CA GLU A 138 22.52 -0.13 -25.91
C GLU A 138 21.24 -0.70 -25.31
N ILE A 139 21.37 -1.46 -24.24
CA ILE A 139 20.24 -1.93 -23.44
C ILE A 139 20.17 -1.02 -22.21
N ILE A 140 19.16 -0.15 -22.21
CA ILE A 140 18.94 0.89 -21.22
C ILE A 140 17.93 0.39 -20.20
N VAL A 141 18.34 0.32 -18.94
CA VAL A 141 17.47 0.11 -17.79
C VAL A 141 17.23 1.46 -17.12
N GLU A 142 16.00 1.96 -17.22
CA GLU A 142 15.63 3.28 -16.74
C GLU A 142 14.22 3.26 -16.17
N HIS A 143 14.00 3.85 -14.98
CA HIS A 143 12.69 3.90 -14.29
C HIS A 143 11.91 2.57 -14.35
N SER A 144 12.62 1.44 -14.15
CA SER A 144 12.14 0.05 -14.25
C SER A 144 11.75 -0.48 -15.64
N ALA A 145 11.86 0.31 -16.71
CA ALA A 145 11.74 -0.17 -18.08
C ALA A 145 13.09 -0.71 -18.58
N VAL A 146 13.04 -1.68 -19.49
CA VAL A 146 14.22 -2.15 -20.23
C VAL A 146 13.99 -1.90 -21.70
N ILE A 147 14.83 -1.04 -22.29
CA ILE A 147 14.68 -0.54 -23.64
C ILE A 147 15.97 -0.79 -24.39
N LYS A 148 15.87 -1.40 -25.57
CA LYS A 148 17.00 -1.58 -26.46
C LYS A 148 17.00 -0.50 -27.52
N THR A 149 18.14 0.14 -27.74
CA THR A 149 18.34 1.04 -28.88
C THR A 149 18.86 0.24 -30.07
N SER A 150 18.24 0.43 -31.23
CA SER A 150 18.69 -0.13 -32.50
C SER A 150 18.63 0.97 -33.56
N GLY A 151 19.77 1.60 -33.85
CA GLY A 151 19.81 2.80 -34.69
C GLY A 151 19.06 3.97 -34.04
N ASN A 152 18.14 4.61 -34.78
CA ASN A 152 17.30 5.72 -34.29
C ASN A 152 16.00 5.25 -33.59
N SER A 153 15.84 3.96 -33.31
CA SER A 153 14.60 3.39 -32.77
C SER A 153 14.81 2.76 -31.40
N ALA A 154 13.90 3.06 -30.47
CA ALA A 154 13.80 2.41 -29.17
C ALA A 154 12.79 1.25 -29.22
N LEU A 155 13.26 0.05 -28.89
CA LEU A 155 12.46 -1.17 -28.83
C LEU A 155 12.27 -1.58 -27.37
N ASN A 156 11.03 -1.87 -26.99
CA ASN A 156 10.74 -2.38 -25.65
C ASN A 156 11.27 -3.80 -25.51
N VAL A 157 12.13 -4.04 -24.51
CA VAL A 157 12.55 -5.38 -24.10
C VAL A 157 11.64 -5.86 -22.96
N SER A 158 11.36 -4.98 -21.99
CA SER A 158 10.47 -5.27 -20.87
C SER A 158 9.72 -4.02 -20.41
N SER A 159 8.41 -4.17 -20.23
CA SER A 159 7.50 -3.11 -19.78
C SER A 159 7.85 -2.67 -18.34
N PRO A 160 7.61 -1.39 -17.99
CA PRO A 160 7.98 -0.88 -16.68
C PRO A 160 7.04 -1.45 -15.60
N VAL A 161 7.61 -1.94 -14.51
CA VAL A 161 6.85 -2.40 -13.33
C VAL A 161 6.48 -1.24 -12.39
N SER A 162 7.11 -0.07 -12.56
CA SER A 162 6.87 1.13 -11.75
C SER A 162 5.52 1.80 -11.95
N PHE A 163 4.89 1.62 -13.10
CA PHE A 163 3.76 2.47 -13.50
C PHE A 163 2.53 1.64 -13.84
N SER A 164 1.49 1.80 -13.04
CA SER A 164 0.13 1.37 -13.36
C SER A 164 -0.83 2.54 -13.13
N ARG A 165 -2.05 2.45 -13.66
CA ARG A 165 -3.04 3.53 -13.52
C ARG A 165 -3.36 3.86 -12.06
N ASN A 166 -3.42 2.84 -11.19
CA ASN A 166 -3.90 2.96 -9.81
C ASN A 166 -2.79 2.82 -8.75
N LYS A 167 -1.57 2.47 -9.18
CA LYS A 167 -0.40 2.33 -8.31
C LYS A 167 0.87 2.74 -9.04
N VAL A 168 1.65 3.62 -8.43
CA VAL A 168 2.96 4.05 -8.93
C VAL A 168 4.02 3.72 -7.88
N HIS A 169 5.03 2.96 -8.28
CA HIS A 169 6.19 2.62 -7.47
C HIS A 169 7.46 3.20 -8.08
N LEU A 170 8.02 4.24 -7.47
CA LEU A 170 9.24 4.88 -7.95
C LEU A 170 10.47 4.21 -7.34
N PHE A 171 11.38 3.76 -8.19
CA PHE A 171 12.69 3.30 -7.75
C PHE A 171 13.70 4.43 -7.87
N ILE A 172 14.19 4.91 -6.73
CA ILE A 172 15.33 5.81 -6.65
C ILE A 172 16.56 4.92 -6.50
N VAL A 173 17.31 4.75 -7.58
CA VAL A 173 18.49 3.88 -7.61
C VAL A 173 19.73 4.75 -7.59
N ASN A 174 20.60 4.55 -6.61
CA ASN A 174 21.91 5.19 -6.57
C ASN A 174 23.01 4.21 -6.94
N SER A 175 23.95 4.62 -7.78
CA SER A 175 25.03 3.74 -8.25
C SER A 175 26.34 4.03 -7.53
N THR A 176 27.05 2.96 -7.17
CA THR A 176 28.42 3.03 -6.63
C THR A 176 29.50 2.99 -7.73
N PHE A 177 29.10 2.79 -8.99
CA PHE A 177 29.98 2.80 -10.15
C PHE A 177 29.50 3.80 -11.20
N SER A 178 30.42 4.41 -11.94
CA SER A 178 30.10 5.27 -13.09
C SER A 178 30.18 4.50 -14.39
N SER A 179 31.26 3.75 -14.61
CA SER A 179 31.39 2.83 -15.74
C SER A 179 32.34 1.68 -15.42
N ILE A 180 32.01 0.48 -15.92
CA ILE A 180 32.80 -0.74 -15.81
C ILE A 180 32.77 -1.41 -17.18
N SER A 181 33.91 -1.93 -17.65
CA SER A 181 33.97 -2.75 -18.85
C SER A 181 34.74 -4.02 -18.53
N THR A 182 34.13 -5.18 -18.80
CA THR A 182 34.75 -6.47 -18.47
C THR A 182 34.22 -7.57 -19.39
N PRO A 183 35.03 -8.59 -19.71
CA PRO A 183 34.56 -9.81 -20.34
C PRO A 183 34.08 -10.86 -19.32
N ASN A 184 34.21 -10.60 -18.01
CA ASN A 184 33.82 -11.54 -16.97
C ASN A 184 32.39 -11.28 -16.51
N THR A 185 31.70 -12.30 -16.01
CA THR A 185 30.37 -12.14 -15.40
C THR A 185 30.37 -11.06 -14.32
N LEU A 186 29.42 -10.14 -14.41
CA LEU A 186 29.27 -9.02 -13.49
C LEU A 186 28.00 -9.18 -12.66
N ASN A 187 28.15 -9.13 -11.34
CA ASN A 187 27.02 -9.20 -10.41
C ASN A 187 26.60 -7.80 -9.98
N LEU A 188 25.40 -7.40 -10.37
CA LEU A 188 24.72 -6.19 -9.91
C LEU A 188 23.88 -6.50 -8.66
N GLN A 189 24.35 -6.00 -7.53
CA GLN A 189 23.74 -6.14 -6.23
C GLN A 189 22.82 -4.96 -5.97
N PHE A 190 21.52 -5.21 -5.76
CA PHE A 190 20.53 -4.20 -5.40
C PHE A 190 20.25 -4.29 -3.90
N ILE A 191 20.70 -3.27 -3.17
CA ILE A 191 20.60 -3.21 -1.71
C ILE A 191 19.49 -2.21 -1.35
N PRO A 192 18.36 -2.67 -0.80
CA PRO A 192 17.28 -1.78 -0.38
C PRO A 192 17.69 -1.05 0.89
N VAL A 193 17.89 0.26 0.78
CA VAL A 193 18.18 1.12 1.92
C VAL A 193 16.89 1.58 2.55
N SER A 194 15.92 2.03 1.74
CA SER A 194 14.61 2.51 2.21
C SER A 194 13.48 1.90 1.40
N TYR A 195 12.49 1.33 2.11
CA TYR A 195 11.42 0.54 1.51
C TYR A 195 10.19 0.33 2.42
N GLY A 196 9.08 -0.09 1.79
CA GLY A 196 7.88 -0.61 2.46
C GLY A 196 6.84 0.43 2.86
N GLY A 197 6.99 1.69 2.43
CA GLY A 197 6.01 2.75 2.60
C GLY A 197 5.11 2.87 1.38
N ASP A 198 3.80 2.81 1.60
CA ASP A 198 2.78 3.19 0.63
C ASP A 198 2.06 4.45 1.15
N THR A 199 1.81 5.42 0.28
CA THR A 199 1.06 6.63 0.58
C THR A 199 -0.09 6.77 -0.41
N PHE A 200 -1.32 6.83 0.07
CA PHE A 200 -2.46 7.17 -0.77
C PHE A 200 -2.46 8.68 -1.04
N VAL A 201 -2.43 9.07 -2.31
CA VAL A 201 -2.38 10.47 -2.72
C VAL A 201 -3.60 10.81 -3.57
N LYS A 202 -4.34 11.84 -3.16
CA LYS A 202 -5.48 12.37 -3.93
C LYS A 202 -5.02 13.02 -5.23
N ASN A 203 -3.96 13.83 -5.13
CA ASN A 203 -3.33 14.52 -6.25
C ASN A 203 -1.81 14.46 -6.09
N ALA A 204 -1.11 13.98 -7.12
CA ALA A 204 0.34 14.04 -7.19
C ALA A 204 0.82 14.45 -8.59
N SER A 205 1.99 15.06 -8.64
CA SER A 205 2.71 15.41 -9.87
C SER A 205 4.11 14.82 -9.77
N ILE A 206 4.46 13.98 -10.74
CA ILE A 206 5.78 13.36 -10.83
C ILE A 206 6.42 13.84 -12.12
N THR A 207 7.66 14.32 -12.03
CA THR A 207 8.49 14.69 -13.18
C THR A 207 9.71 13.78 -13.23
N LEU A 208 9.83 13.00 -14.30
CA LEU A 208 10.95 12.11 -14.55
C LEU A 208 11.85 12.71 -15.63
N LYS A 209 13.14 12.80 -15.37
CA LYS A 209 14.12 12.99 -16.45
C LYS A 209 14.42 11.62 -17.08
N VAL A 210 14.43 11.57 -18.40
CA VAL A 210 14.69 10.36 -19.20
C VAL A 210 15.87 10.61 -20.14
N LEU A 211 16.49 9.54 -20.62
CA LEU A 211 17.52 9.64 -21.65
C LEU A 211 16.94 10.09 -23.01
N ASP A 212 17.79 10.66 -23.85
CA ASP A 212 17.41 11.18 -25.16
C ASP A 212 16.84 10.07 -26.05
N GLU A 213 17.49 8.91 -26.01
CA GLU A 213 17.19 7.72 -26.79
C GLU A 213 15.85 7.08 -26.39
N THR A 214 15.39 7.28 -25.14
CA THR A 214 14.17 6.68 -24.60
C THR A 214 13.00 7.66 -24.53
N PHE A 215 13.23 8.93 -24.85
CA PHE A 215 12.25 10.01 -24.69
C PHE A 215 10.91 9.76 -25.39
N ASP A 216 10.95 9.43 -26.69
CA ASP A 216 9.73 9.20 -27.47
C ASP A 216 8.95 7.97 -26.99
N TRP A 217 9.68 6.95 -26.55
CA TRP A 217 9.09 5.74 -25.98
C TRP A 217 8.35 6.06 -24.68
N TRP A 218 8.99 6.79 -23.74
CA TRP A 218 8.36 7.21 -22.50
C TRP A 218 7.13 8.09 -22.73
N ASN A 219 7.18 8.96 -23.75
CA ASN A 219 6.06 9.83 -24.12
C ASN A 219 4.84 9.01 -24.49
N LYS A 220 5.03 8.01 -25.35
CA LYS A 220 3.98 7.12 -25.78
C LYS A 220 3.48 6.25 -24.62
N THR A 221 4.39 5.63 -23.87
CA THR A 221 4.06 4.70 -22.78
C THR A 221 3.29 5.38 -21.66
N LEU A 222 3.75 6.53 -21.14
CA LEU A 222 3.06 7.22 -20.05
C LEU A 222 1.69 7.75 -20.48
N LYS A 223 1.56 8.24 -21.72
CA LYS A 223 0.26 8.66 -22.27
C LYS A 223 -0.73 7.51 -22.39
N ASN A 224 -0.26 6.30 -22.73
CA ASN A 224 -1.10 5.11 -22.76
C ASN A 224 -1.58 4.70 -21.35
N ILE A 225 -0.71 4.81 -20.34
CA ILE A 225 -1.03 4.42 -18.96
C ILE A 225 -1.96 5.44 -18.28
N PHE A 226 -1.57 6.73 -18.30
CA PHE A 226 -2.22 7.79 -17.52
C PHE A 226 -3.19 8.66 -18.34
N GLY A 227 -3.21 8.51 -19.67
CA GLY A 227 -3.99 9.31 -20.59
C GLY A 227 -3.24 10.54 -21.10
N ALA A 228 -3.45 10.88 -22.38
CA ALA A 228 -2.71 11.95 -23.06
C ALA A 228 -2.88 13.34 -22.41
N GLY A 229 -4.02 13.62 -21.79
CA GLY A 229 -4.29 14.89 -21.09
C GLY A 229 -3.57 15.03 -19.74
N ASN A 230 -3.07 13.93 -19.18
CA ASN A 230 -2.43 13.92 -17.87
C ASN A 230 -0.89 13.88 -17.94
N VAL A 231 -0.33 13.80 -19.14
CA VAL A 231 1.11 13.69 -19.38
C VAL A 231 1.59 14.84 -20.26
N THR A 232 2.63 15.52 -19.79
CA THR A 232 3.30 16.62 -20.49
C THR A 232 4.77 16.27 -20.65
N ALA A 233 5.32 16.54 -21.84
CA ALA A 233 6.68 16.19 -22.19
C ALA A 233 7.44 17.46 -22.59
N ASP A 234 8.63 17.65 -22.03
CA ASP A 234 9.56 18.72 -22.38
C ASP A 234 10.74 18.12 -23.15
N GLY A 235 10.72 18.26 -24.47
CA GLY A 235 11.75 17.70 -25.35
C GLY A 235 13.13 18.37 -25.23
N SER A 236 13.19 19.58 -24.67
CA SER A 236 14.46 20.30 -24.49
C SER A 236 15.19 19.84 -23.23
N ARG A 237 14.44 19.59 -22.15
CA ARG A 237 14.99 19.10 -20.88
C ARG A 237 14.94 17.58 -20.72
N LYS A 238 14.26 16.89 -21.64
CA LYS A 238 13.99 15.46 -21.61
C LYS A 238 13.27 15.05 -20.33
N GLU A 239 12.25 15.83 -19.99
CA GLU A 239 11.47 15.65 -18.77
C GLU A 239 10.03 15.26 -19.10
N MET A 240 9.51 14.29 -18.36
CA MET A 240 8.15 13.76 -18.46
C MET A 240 7.42 14.06 -17.17
N THR A 241 6.42 14.94 -17.23
CA THR A 241 5.58 15.26 -16.08
C THR A 241 4.21 14.64 -16.24
N PHE A 242 3.80 13.81 -15.30
CA PHE A 242 2.47 13.22 -15.28
C PHE A 242 1.75 13.45 -13.95
N ARG A 243 0.44 13.65 -14.04
CA ARG A 243 -0.44 13.87 -12.91
C ARG A 243 -1.16 12.58 -12.52
N LEU A 244 -1.22 12.34 -11.23
CA LEU A 244 -1.86 11.19 -10.62
C LEU A 244 -3.04 11.65 -9.78
N PHE A 245 -4.12 10.88 -9.85
CA PHE A 245 -5.37 11.13 -9.14
C PHE A 245 -5.78 9.87 -8.40
N ASN A 246 -6.10 9.99 -7.10
CA ASN A 246 -6.56 8.88 -6.25
C ASN A 246 -5.73 7.59 -6.43
N THR A 247 -4.42 7.69 -6.23
CA THR A 247 -3.49 6.59 -6.52
C THR A 247 -2.66 6.25 -5.30
N THR A 248 -2.15 5.02 -5.26
CA THR A 248 -1.13 4.65 -4.27
C THR A 248 0.25 4.97 -4.82
N LEU A 249 0.98 5.83 -4.12
CA LEU A 249 2.37 6.16 -4.42
C LEU A 249 3.28 5.50 -3.40
N SER A 250 4.26 4.74 -3.89
CA SER A 250 5.38 4.26 -3.09
C SER A 250 6.69 4.61 -3.75
N MET A 251 7.71 4.80 -2.92
CA MET A 251 9.05 5.15 -3.37
C MET A 251 10.02 4.25 -2.62
N SER A 252 10.99 3.68 -3.32
CA SER A 252 12.03 2.87 -2.69
C SER A 252 13.40 3.37 -3.08
N TYR A 253 14.32 3.40 -2.14
CA TYR A 253 15.70 3.78 -2.36
C TYR A 253 16.61 2.55 -2.32
N LEU A 254 17.26 2.29 -3.45
CA LEU A 254 18.14 1.16 -3.67
C LEU A 254 19.53 1.67 -4.00
N ILE A 255 20.55 1.03 -3.45
CA ILE A 255 21.92 1.18 -3.96
C ILE A 255 22.19 0.02 -4.91
N VAL A 256 22.67 0.33 -6.10
CA VAL A 256 23.23 -0.65 -7.02
C VAL A 256 24.75 -0.67 -6.91
N GLN A 257 25.29 -1.85 -6.63
CA GLN A 257 26.70 -2.11 -6.63
C GLN A 257 27.06 -3.16 -7.66
N ALA A 258 28.04 -2.83 -8.51
CA ALA A 258 28.66 -3.79 -9.39
C ALA A 258 29.85 -4.43 -8.68
N SER A 259 29.93 -5.75 -8.74
CA SER A 259 31.03 -6.52 -8.11
C SER A 259 31.54 -7.58 -9.07
N ILE A 260 32.87 -7.66 -9.17
CA ILE A 260 33.62 -8.76 -9.79
C ILE A 260 34.26 -9.56 -8.64
N GLY A 261 33.44 -10.08 -7.72
CA GLY A 261 33.92 -10.74 -6.50
C GLY A 261 33.35 -10.18 -5.19
N GLU A 262 34.15 -10.17 -4.13
CA GLU A 262 33.69 -9.99 -2.73
C GLU A 262 33.01 -8.62 -2.46
N ARG A 263 32.03 -8.65 -1.56
CA ARG A 263 31.04 -7.59 -1.32
C ARG A 263 31.66 -6.37 -0.61
N ALA A 264 31.37 -5.16 -1.07
CA ALA A 264 31.64 -3.98 -0.23
C ALA A 264 30.53 -3.83 0.81
N LYS A 265 30.89 -3.51 2.06
CA LYS A 265 29.91 -3.12 3.07
C LYS A 265 29.50 -1.67 2.81
N LEU A 266 28.23 -1.47 2.51
CA LEU A 266 27.61 -0.14 2.42
C LEU A 266 27.08 0.25 3.81
N ASN A 267 27.47 1.43 4.28
CA ASN A 267 27.03 2.02 5.55
C ASN A 267 26.16 3.25 5.28
N GLU A 268 25.08 3.07 4.51
CA GLU A 268 24.08 4.12 4.36
C GLU A 268 23.00 3.93 5.42
N ARG A 269 22.73 4.97 6.21
CA ARG A 269 21.68 4.97 7.23
C ARG A 269 20.57 5.90 6.79
N ILE A 270 19.34 5.46 6.99
CA ILE A 270 18.16 6.28 6.78
C ILE A 270 18.03 7.25 7.95
N GLU A 271 17.84 8.53 7.64
CA GLU A 271 17.50 9.56 8.61
C GLU A 271 16.00 9.87 8.56
N PRO A 272 15.38 10.21 9.71
CA PRO A 272 13.99 10.59 9.75
C PRO A 272 13.78 11.94 9.06
N TYR A 273 12.63 12.07 8.41
CA TYR A 273 12.24 13.26 7.66
C TYR A 273 10.97 13.90 8.21
N ARG A 274 10.04 13.09 8.74
CA ARG A 274 8.81 13.56 9.38
C ARG A 274 8.33 12.62 10.47
N ILE A 275 7.61 13.19 11.44
CA ILE A 275 6.89 12.48 12.49
C ILE A 275 5.45 12.99 12.58
N PHE A 276 4.48 12.09 12.71
CA PHE A 276 3.07 12.43 12.89
C PHE A 276 2.32 11.33 13.65
N ALA A 277 1.18 11.66 14.25
CA ALA A 277 0.35 10.67 14.94
C ALA A 277 -0.34 9.72 13.96
N THR A 278 -0.49 8.45 14.35
CA THR A 278 -1.19 7.45 13.53
C THR A 278 -2.71 7.58 13.58
N SER A 279 -3.25 8.26 14.59
CA SER A 279 -4.68 8.46 14.84
C SER A 279 -4.97 9.93 15.09
N SER A 280 -6.23 10.25 15.44
CA SER A 280 -6.55 11.58 15.97
C SER A 280 -5.59 11.97 17.10
N ASN A 281 -5.20 13.24 17.09
CA ASN A 281 -4.35 13.85 18.10
C ASN A 281 -5.14 14.33 19.32
N THR A 282 -6.47 14.23 19.29
CA THR A 282 -7.33 14.56 20.42
C THR A 282 -7.94 13.28 20.98
N LEU A 283 -7.81 13.08 22.29
CA LEU A 283 -8.40 11.94 22.98
C LEU A 283 -8.96 12.32 24.34
N SER A 284 -9.97 11.57 24.78
CA SER A 284 -10.55 11.67 26.11
C SER A 284 -10.21 10.40 26.90
N MET A 285 -9.83 10.56 28.16
CA MET A 285 -9.48 9.46 29.06
C MET A 285 -10.19 9.62 30.40
N LEU A 286 -10.67 8.52 30.96
CA LEU A 286 -11.14 8.51 32.35
C LEU A 286 -9.94 8.53 33.29
N LYS A 287 -10.09 9.18 34.44
CA LYS A 287 -9.04 9.11 35.49
C LYS A 287 -8.76 7.64 35.86
N GLY A 288 -7.48 7.27 35.84
CA GLY A 288 -6.96 5.91 36.05
C GLY A 288 -6.81 5.09 34.76
N GLU A 289 -7.33 5.57 33.62
CA GLU A 289 -7.18 4.90 32.33
C GLU A 289 -5.74 5.03 31.81
N GLN A 290 -5.27 3.99 31.12
CA GLN A 290 -4.02 4.02 30.35
C GLN A 290 -4.32 3.85 28.87
N ARG A 291 -3.64 4.63 28.02
CA ARG A 291 -3.76 4.58 26.56
C ARG A 291 -2.40 4.63 25.91
N GLU A 292 -2.28 3.96 24.78
CA GLU A 292 -1.11 4.04 23.91
C GLU A 292 -1.27 5.20 22.93
N LEU A 293 -0.25 6.04 22.87
CA LEU A 293 -0.08 7.09 21.87
C LEU A 293 0.95 6.63 20.85
N ASN A 294 0.52 6.55 19.59
CA ASN A 294 1.33 6.02 18.51
C ASN A 294 1.69 7.12 17.51
N VAL A 295 2.99 7.28 17.24
CA VAL A 295 3.52 8.20 16.23
C VAL A 295 4.29 7.43 15.18
N LYS A 296 4.12 7.80 13.91
CA LYS A 296 4.84 7.23 12.78
C LYS A 296 6.00 8.13 12.40
N VAL A 297 7.19 7.54 12.31
CA VAL A 297 8.42 8.17 11.85
C VAL A 297 8.72 7.68 10.44
N LEU A 298 8.75 8.61 9.49
CA LEU A 298 9.01 8.31 8.08
C LEU A 298 10.26 9.05 7.60
N ASP A 299 10.95 8.45 6.64
CA ASP A 299 12.07 9.06 5.96
C ASP A 299 11.64 9.94 4.78
N ILE A 300 12.64 10.46 4.05
CA ILE A 300 12.42 11.35 2.93
C ILE A 300 11.69 10.67 1.77
N TYR A 301 11.74 9.34 1.67
CA TYR A 301 11.04 8.54 0.66
C TYR A 301 9.64 8.11 1.12
N ASN A 302 9.16 8.64 2.25
CA ASN A 302 7.91 8.25 2.89
C ASN A 302 7.86 6.79 3.38
N ASN A 303 9.01 6.17 3.61
CA ASN A 303 9.12 4.82 4.14
C ASN A 303 9.32 4.81 5.66
N PRO A 304 8.91 3.74 6.35
CA PRO A 304 9.18 3.53 7.77
C PRO A 304 10.67 3.63 8.14
N VAL A 305 11.01 4.49 9.10
CA VAL A 305 12.33 4.45 9.74
C VAL A 305 12.28 3.41 10.86
N ARG A 306 12.98 2.29 10.67
CA ARG A 306 12.98 1.14 11.59
C ARG A 306 14.10 1.25 12.60
N GLY A 307 13.87 0.85 13.85
CA GLY A 307 14.89 0.83 14.90
C GLY A 307 15.42 2.22 15.30
N TYR A 308 14.65 3.29 15.07
CA TYR A 308 15.03 4.64 15.45
C TYR A 308 14.72 4.91 16.92
N SER A 309 15.76 5.21 17.71
CA SER A 309 15.65 5.34 19.18
C SER A 309 15.71 6.79 19.69
N ARG A 310 15.82 7.78 18.81
CA ARG A 310 16.01 9.20 19.19
C ARG A 310 14.72 10.02 19.06
N VAL A 311 13.59 9.43 19.44
CA VAL A 311 12.32 10.17 19.56
C VAL A 311 12.25 10.74 20.97
N SER A 312 12.29 12.07 21.08
CA SER A 312 12.06 12.78 22.34
C SER A 312 10.56 12.82 22.62
N TYR A 313 10.15 12.57 23.86
CA TYR A 313 8.74 12.62 24.27
C TYR A 313 8.62 13.22 25.66
N SER A 314 7.60 14.05 25.89
CA SER A 314 7.36 14.67 27.20
C SER A 314 5.94 15.18 27.35
N VAL A 315 5.47 15.29 28.60
CA VAL A 315 4.27 16.05 28.94
C VAL A 315 4.65 17.53 28.97
N VAL A 316 4.16 18.29 27.98
CA VAL A 316 4.50 19.71 27.79
C VAL A 316 3.49 20.66 28.46
N SER A 317 2.31 20.15 28.82
CA SER A 317 1.27 20.86 29.58
C SER A 317 0.45 19.87 30.41
N GLY A 318 -0.04 20.27 31.58
CA GLY A 318 -0.89 19.42 32.43
C GLY A 318 -0.17 18.22 33.04
N GLY A 319 1.08 18.40 33.50
CA GLY A 319 1.89 17.33 34.11
C GLY A 319 1.33 16.74 35.41
N ASP A 320 0.38 17.41 36.05
CA ASP A 320 -0.41 16.89 37.17
C ASP A 320 -1.67 16.13 36.72
N LYS A 321 -2.03 16.22 35.43
CA LYS A 321 -3.24 15.62 34.84
C LYS A 321 -2.97 14.29 34.18
N CYS A 322 -1.84 14.14 33.51
CA CYS A 322 -1.40 12.86 32.96
C CYS A 322 0.11 12.66 33.13
N ARG A 323 0.53 11.40 33.08
CA ARG A 323 1.95 11.04 33.14
C ARG A 323 2.27 9.95 32.13
N ILE A 324 3.51 9.95 31.66
CA ILE A 324 4.04 8.87 30.83
C ILE A 324 4.45 7.72 31.73
N VAL A 325 3.94 6.52 31.45
CA VAL A 325 4.22 5.30 32.22
C VAL A 325 5.36 4.51 31.59
N SER A 326 5.34 4.39 30.28
CA SER A 326 6.36 3.67 29.52
C SER A 326 6.43 4.17 28.08
N ALA A 327 7.52 3.83 27.40
CA ALA A 327 7.73 4.13 25.99
C ALA A 327 8.47 2.98 25.32
N SER A 328 8.23 2.78 24.02
CA SER A 328 9.02 1.84 23.23
C SER A 328 10.48 2.33 23.16
N PRO A 329 11.48 1.42 23.16
CA PRO A 329 12.89 1.82 23.11
C PRO A 329 13.30 2.39 21.75
N GLN A 330 12.57 2.01 20.69
CA GLN A 330 12.81 2.42 19.30
C GLN A 330 11.52 2.25 18.49
N THR A 331 11.55 2.72 17.24
CA THR A 331 10.49 2.45 16.27
C THR A 331 10.45 0.98 15.83
N ASP A 332 9.25 0.46 15.59
CA ASP A 332 9.02 -0.89 15.09
C ASP A 332 9.27 -1.04 13.56
N GLU A 333 8.92 -2.20 12.99
CA GLU A 333 9.01 -2.50 11.55
C GLU A 333 8.14 -1.60 10.66
N LYS A 334 7.11 -0.96 11.23
CA LYS A 334 6.22 -0.01 10.56
C LYS A 334 6.62 1.44 10.81
N GLY A 335 7.73 1.67 11.53
CA GLY A 335 8.23 2.99 11.88
C GLY A 335 7.41 3.65 12.98
N VAL A 336 6.64 2.88 13.76
CA VAL A 336 5.80 3.37 14.84
C VAL A 336 6.58 3.39 16.15
N PHE A 337 6.52 4.52 16.83
CA PHE A 337 7.01 4.71 18.19
C PHE A 337 5.80 4.88 19.13
N THR A 338 5.81 4.19 20.26
CA THR A 338 4.64 4.08 21.14
C THR A 338 4.99 4.60 22.53
N VAL A 339 4.12 5.42 23.09
CA VAL A 339 4.21 5.88 24.49
C VAL A 339 2.89 5.57 25.20
N THR A 340 2.96 4.93 26.35
CA THR A 340 1.80 4.67 27.20
C THR A 340 1.64 5.82 28.19
N VAL A 341 0.46 6.44 28.18
CA VAL A 341 0.10 7.56 29.06
C VAL A 341 -1.00 7.12 30.00
N GLU A 342 -0.91 7.55 31.25
CA GLU A 342 -1.92 7.35 32.30
C GLU A 342 -2.58 8.67 32.66
N ALA A 343 -3.90 8.66 32.75
CA ALA A 343 -4.70 9.78 33.22
C ALA A 343 -4.74 9.81 34.75
N VAL A 344 -4.22 10.89 35.36
CA VAL A 344 -4.01 11.02 36.81
C VAL A 344 -5.09 11.89 37.47
N ASN A 345 -5.30 13.10 36.97
CA ASN A 345 -6.28 14.06 37.51
C ASN A 345 -7.06 14.72 36.38
N SER A 346 -8.29 15.15 36.70
CA SER A 346 -9.15 15.83 35.74
C SER A 346 -8.56 17.14 35.22
N GLY A 347 -8.77 17.38 33.93
CA GLY A 347 -8.23 18.52 33.20
C GLY A 347 -7.50 18.11 31.92
N ASN A 348 -6.91 19.09 31.24
CA ASN A 348 -6.25 18.85 29.97
C ASN A 348 -4.76 18.62 30.17
N CYS A 349 -4.18 17.70 29.41
CA CYS A 349 -2.75 17.52 29.31
C CYS A 349 -2.31 17.37 27.85
N ASP A 350 -1.06 17.70 27.59
CA ASP A 350 -0.48 17.67 26.26
C ASP A 350 0.81 16.85 26.27
N VAL A 351 0.87 15.84 25.40
CA VAL A 351 2.06 15.00 25.21
C VAL A 351 2.65 15.31 23.85
N GLU A 352 3.89 15.81 23.83
CA GLU A 352 4.61 16.15 22.60
C GLU A 352 5.66 15.08 22.30
N PHE A 353 5.73 14.68 21.03
CA PHE A 353 6.79 13.87 20.44
C PHE A 353 7.60 14.75 19.50
N ARG A 354 8.92 14.61 19.52
CA ARG A 354 9.83 15.46 18.77
C ARG A 354 11.07 14.69 18.33
N ILE A 355 11.56 15.00 17.14
CA ILE A 355 12.83 14.52 16.61
C ILE A 355 13.69 15.73 16.23
N ASP A 356 14.74 15.98 17.01
CA ASP A 356 15.57 17.18 16.85
C ASP A 356 16.44 17.20 15.60
N SER A 357 16.73 16.03 15.00
CA SER A 357 17.49 15.96 13.75
C SER A 357 16.69 16.42 12.52
N ILE A 358 15.36 16.59 12.65
CA ILE A 358 14.50 17.05 11.56
C ILE A 358 14.45 18.58 11.56
N ASN A 359 15.01 19.18 10.50
CA ASN A 359 15.02 20.63 10.28
C ASN A 359 13.79 21.12 9.50
N SER A 360 12.59 20.65 9.85
CA SER A 360 11.33 20.99 9.18
C SER A 360 10.21 21.26 10.20
N GLY A 361 9.11 21.85 9.75
CA GLY A 361 7.90 22.03 10.58
C GLY A 361 7.20 20.72 10.98
N PHE A 362 7.66 19.58 10.47
CA PHE A 362 7.14 18.24 10.75
C PHE A 362 8.06 17.44 11.67
N ASN A 363 8.89 18.14 12.46
CA ASN A 363 9.79 17.55 13.44
C ASN A 363 9.11 17.17 14.76
N LYS A 364 7.83 17.54 14.93
CA LYS A 364 7.08 17.27 16.15
C LYS A 364 5.60 17.04 15.89
N THR A 365 4.97 16.29 16.78
CA THR A 365 3.52 16.10 16.84
C THR A 365 3.08 16.06 18.29
N LYS A 366 1.83 16.47 18.54
CA LYS A 366 1.30 16.65 19.89
C LYS A 366 -0.05 15.97 20.00
N PHE A 367 -0.26 15.25 21.10
CA PHE A 367 -1.57 14.74 21.52
C PHE A 367 -2.13 15.64 22.61
N SER A 368 -3.37 16.08 22.42
CA SER A 368 -4.17 16.79 23.42
C SER A 368 -5.12 15.79 24.09
N ILE A 369 -4.94 15.61 25.39
CA ILE A 369 -5.69 14.63 26.19
C ILE A 369 -6.59 15.39 27.15
N THR A 370 -7.88 15.07 27.14
CA THR A 370 -8.86 15.55 28.12
C THR A 370 -9.09 14.46 29.15
N VAL A 371 -8.64 14.66 30.38
CA VAL A 371 -8.89 13.73 31.49
C VAL A 371 -10.22 14.08 32.15
N ILE A 372 -11.15 13.14 32.06
CA ILE A 372 -12.50 13.27 32.61
C ILE A 372 -12.48 12.67 34.04
N PRO A 373 -12.97 13.40 35.06
CA PRO A 373 -13.07 12.86 36.40
C PRO A 373 -14.03 11.67 36.41
N VAL A 374 -13.72 10.64 37.21
CA VAL A 374 -14.72 9.64 37.59
C VAL A 374 -15.58 10.27 38.68
N SER A 375 -16.61 11.04 38.30
CA SER A 375 -17.49 11.70 39.28
C SER A 375 -18.52 10.70 39.80
N SER A 376 -18.35 10.30 41.06
CA SER A 376 -19.46 9.89 41.92
C SER A 376 -20.33 11.12 42.25
N GLY A 377 -21.34 11.37 41.42
CA GLY A 377 -22.45 12.29 41.70
C GLY A 377 -22.23 13.78 41.36
N GLY A 378 -23.21 14.35 40.63
CA GLY A 378 -23.60 15.75 40.76
C GLY A 378 -23.17 16.75 39.67
N LEU A 379 -23.98 16.82 38.61
CA LEU A 379 -24.46 17.98 37.85
C LEU A 379 -23.49 19.07 37.31
N GLY A 380 -23.60 19.32 36.00
CA GLY A 380 -23.58 20.67 35.43
C GLY A 380 -22.47 20.96 34.43
N GLY A 381 -22.55 20.42 33.22
CA GLY A 381 -21.70 20.84 32.10
C GLY A 381 -22.17 20.24 30.80
N GLN A 382 -22.52 21.10 29.83
CA GLN A 382 -22.86 20.72 28.46
C GLN A 382 -21.65 20.04 27.82
N GLY A 383 -21.69 18.72 27.67
CA GLY A 383 -20.57 17.91 27.18
C GLY A 383 -21.06 16.85 26.21
N TYR A 384 -20.42 16.78 25.04
CA TYR A 384 -20.64 15.73 24.05
C TYR A 384 -19.87 14.49 24.50
N LEU A 385 -20.55 13.36 24.63
CA LEU A 385 -19.93 12.05 24.84
C LEU A 385 -20.12 11.22 23.59
N SER A 386 -19.01 10.86 22.93
CA SER A 386 -18.98 10.05 21.71
C SER A 386 -18.50 8.65 22.04
N PHE A 387 -19.29 7.63 21.70
CA PHE A 387 -18.96 6.22 21.91
C PHE A 387 -18.77 5.51 20.56
N THR A 388 -17.63 4.87 20.33
CA THR A 388 -17.39 4.08 19.11
C THR A 388 -17.20 2.58 19.44
N PRO A 389 -17.47 1.65 18.52
CA PRO A 389 -17.48 0.20 18.81
C PRO A 389 -16.07 -0.34 19.09
N ALA A 390 -15.02 0.43 18.76
CA ALA A 390 -13.64 0.12 19.11
C ALA A 390 -13.30 0.37 20.59
N SER A 391 -14.21 0.94 21.38
CA SER A 391 -14.03 1.19 22.81
C SER A 391 -14.56 0.03 23.67
N ARG A 392 -13.70 -0.97 23.92
CA ARG A 392 -14.06 -2.07 24.84
C ARG A 392 -14.25 -1.54 26.28
N GLY A 393 -15.37 -1.89 26.88
CA GLY A 393 -15.77 -1.53 28.26
C GLY A 393 -17.00 -0.60 28.36
N LEU A 394 -17.47 -0.04 27.23
CA LEU A 394 -18.55 0.95 27.21
C LEU A 394 -19.74 0.58 26.31
N VAL A 395 -19.66 -0.47 25.48
CA VAL A 395 -20.77 -0.94 24.65
C VAL A 395 -20.81 -2.47 24.61
N GLU A 396 -21.97 -3.07 24.87
CA GLU A 396 -22.24 -4.49 24.62
C GLU A 396 -23.12 -4.64 23.37
N ILE A 397 -22.84 -5.66 22.55
CA ILE A 397 -23.54 -5.89 21.29
C ILE A 397 -24.15 -7.29 21.32
N TYR A 398 -25.43 -7.35 21.02
CA TYR A 398 -26.19 -8.58 20.88
C TYR A 398 -26.80 -8.62 19.49
N HIS A 399 -26.96 -9.81 18.94
CA HIS A 399 -27.63 -9.98 17.67
C HIS A 399 -28.59 -11.16 17.71
N GLY A 400 -29.70 -11.04 17.00
CA GLY A 400 -30.72 -12.07 16.97
C GLY A 400 -31.90 -11.66 16.12
N PRO A 401 -32.90 -12.55 15.98
CA PRO A 401 -34.06 -12.28 15.14
C PRO A 401 -35.20 -11.61 15.92
N VAL A 402 -35.95 -10.73 15.26
CA VAL A 402 -37.17 -10.05 15.76
C VAL A 402 -38.40 -10.48 14.98
N ASN A 403 -39.54 -10.54 15.66
CA ASN A 403 -40.84 -10.94 15.12
C ASN A 403 -41.68 -9.75 14.63
N GLY A 404 -42.52 -10.00 13.61
CA GLY A 404 -43.55 -9.07 13.17
C GLY A 404 -43.18 -8.22 11.95
N PHE A 405 -44.09 -7.33 11.55
CA PHE A 405 -43.85 -6.35 10.49
C PHE A 405 -43.19 -5.12 11.10
N ILE A 406 -41.92 -4.89 10.76
CA ILE A 406 -41.12 -3.85 11.38
C ILE A 406 -41.05 -2.64 10.46
N ASP A 407 -41.72 -1.57 10.88
CA ASP A 407 -41.75 -0.28 10.20
C ASP A 407 -41.72 0.87 11.25
N PRO A 408 -41.50 2.13 10.85
CA PRO A 408 -41.46 3.27 11.80
C PRO A 408 -42.70 3.45 12.69
N THR A 409 -43.85 2.95 12.25
CA THR A 409 -45.16 2.98 12.92
C THR A 409 -45.48 1.71 13.72
N LYS A 410 -44.69 0.64 13.56
CA LYS A 410 -44.84 -0.65 14.24
C LYS A 410 -43.48 -1.14 14.77
N PRO A 411 -43.01 -0.57 15.90
CA PRO A 411 -41.79 -1.04 16.53
C PRO A 411 -41.91 -2.48 17.07
N PRO A 412 -40.77 -3.16 17.32
CA PRO A 412 -40.74 -4.44 18.04
C PRO A 412 -41.43 -4.39 19.41
N ALA A 413 -42.00 -5.52 19.83
CA ALA A 413 -42.72 -5.60 21.11
C ALA A 413 -41.80 -5.99 22.28
N GLU A 414 -40.70 -6.67 21.99
CA GLU A 414 -39.73 -7.18 22.95
C GLU A 414 -38.87 -6.05 23.53
N SER A 415 -38.71 -6.01 24.86
CA SER A 415 -37.83 -5.03 25.51
C SER A 415 -36.35 -5.42 25.34
N PRO A 416 -35.37 -4.50 25.56
CA PRO A 416 -33.95 -4.86 25.51
C PRO A 416 -33.60 -6.05 26.39
N ARG A 417 -34.22 -6.16 27.57
CA ARG A 417 -34.00 -7.29 28.48
C ARG A 417 -34.57 -8.60 27.93
N ASP A 418 -35.73 -8.55 27.28
CA ASP A 418 -36.33 -9.74 26.67
C ASP A 418 -35.46 -10.24 25.52
N LEU A 419 -34.91 -9.32 24.71
CA LEU A 419 -33.97 -9.64 23.64
C LEU A 419 -32.66 -10.24 24.19
N ILE A 420 -32.03 -9.60 25.19
CA ILE A 420 -30.76 -10.08 25.78
C ILE A 420 -30.91 -11.47 26.44
N THR A 421 -32.11 -11.80 26.95
CA THR A 421 -32.36 -13.09 27.61
C THR A 421 -32.96 -14.14 26.69
N ASP A 422 -33.30 -13.80 25.44
CA ASP A 422 -33.79 -14.76 24.45
C ASP A 422 -32.63 -15.68 24.02
N PRO A 423 -32.78 -17.01 24.10
CA PRO A 423 -31.74 -17.96 23.66
C PRO A 423 -31.36 -17.85 22.18
N ASN A 424 -32.16 -17.18 21.35
CA ASN A 424 -31.87 -16.92 19.94
C ASN A 424 -31.08 -15.63 19.72
N TRP A 425 -30.75 -14.91 20.79
CA TRP A 425 -29.91 -13.73 20.77
C TRP A 425 -28.57 -14.07 21.40
N GLU A 426 -27.49 -13.80 20.67
CA GLU A 426 -26.14 -14.11 21.09
C GLU A 426 -25.33 -12.81 21.30
N PRO A 427 -24.48 -12.74 22.34
CA PRO A 427 -23.52 -11.67 22.48
C PRO A 427 -22.42 -11.82 21.42
N TYR A 428 -22.00 -10.70 20.85
CA TYR A 428 -20.94 -10.69 19.82
C TYR A 428 -19.61 -11.22 20.40
N ALA A 429 -19.05 -12.29 19.84
CA ALA A 429 -17.87 -12.94 20.40
C ALA A 429 -16.57 -12.24 19.98
N LEU A 430 -15.54 -12.32 20.84
CA LEU A 430 -14.21 -11.72 20.62
C LEU A 430 -13.44 -12.28 19.41
N GLU A 431 -13.95 -13.39 18.86
CA GLU A 431 -13.36 -14.24 17.82
C GLU A 431 -13.87 -13.89 16.42
N ASP A 432 -14.97 -13.13 16.31
CA ASP A 432 -15.55 -12.61 15.06
C ASP A 432 -14.77 -11.39 14.53
N LYS A 433 -13.44 -11.43 14.68
CA LYS A 433 -12.50 -10.36 14.34
C LYS A 433 -12.36 -10.15 12.83
N GLU A 434 -13.32 -9.54 12.15
CA GLU A 434 -13.03 -8.73 10.95
C GLU A 434 -14.15 -7.70 10.73
N LEU A 435 -13.93 -6.45 11.17
CA LEU A 435 -14.76 -5.31 10.77
C LEU A 435 -13.86 -4.08 10.56
N ALA A 436 -13.20 -4.05 9.40
CA ALA A 436 -12.77 -2.83 8.70
C ALA A 436 -12.21 -3.21 7.31
N ALA A 437 -13.07 -3.68 6.41
CA ALA A 437 -12.74 -3.80 4.99
C ALA A 437 -13.55 -2.75 4.21
N TYR A 438 -12.86 -1.77 3.64
CA TYR A 438 -13.43 -0.75 2.77
C TYR A 438 -13.89 -1.38 1.44
N ASN A 439 -15.17 -1.19 1.09
CA ASN A 439 -15.81 -1.73 -0.11
C ASN A 439 -15.84 -0.65 -1.22
N ASP A 440 -15.23 -0.93 -2.38
CA ASP A 440 -15.23 -0.03 -3.54
C ASP A 440 -16.32 -0.35 -4.59
N GLY A 441 -17.19 -1.32 -4.29
CA GLY A 441 -18.28 -1.75 -5.15
C GLY A 441 -17.93 -2.84 -6.18
N SER A 442 -16.73 -3.45 -6.13
CA SER A 442 -16.33 -4.48 -7.11
C SER A 442 -15.78 -5.81 -6.55
N GLY A 443 -15.66 -5.97 -5.22
CA GLY A 443 -15.15 -7.17 -4.56
C GLY A 443 -14.14 -6.84 -3.44
N TYR A 444 -13.59 -7.84 -2.74
CA TYR A 444 -12.56 -7.64 -1.72
C TYR A 444 -11.30 -8.47 -1.97
N TRP A 445 -10.18 -8.04 -1.39
CA TRP A 445 -8.91 -8.76 -1.42
C TRP A 445 -8.63 -9.39 -0.06
N ASP A 446 -8.53 -10.73 -0.03
CA ASP A 446 -8.22 -11.50 1.18
C ASP A 446 -6.70 -11.58 1.37
N TRP A 447 -6.21 -10.96 2.44
CA TRP A 447 -4.77 -10.84 2.73
C TRP A 447 -4.14 -12.14 3.24
N TRP A 448 -4.94 -13.14 3.63
CA TRP A 448 -4.44 -14.44 4.09
C TRP A 448 -4.45 -15.51 3.00
N SER A 449 -5.37 -15.44 2.03
CA SER A 449 -5.43 -16.37 0.89
C SER A 449 -4.75 -15.84 -0.38
N GLY A 450 -4.59 -14.52 -0.52
CA GLY A 450 -3.94 -13.91 -1.69
C GLY A 450 -4.78 -13.92 -2.97
N GLU A 451 -6.10 -14.04 -2.84
CA GLU A 451 -7.05 -14.05 -3.96
C GLU A 451 -8.02 -12.85 -3.92
N TYR A 452 -8.46 -12.45 -5.12
CA TYR A 452 -9.54 -11.47 -5.28
C TYR A 452 -10.86 -12.22 -5.18
N VAL A 453 -11.65 -11.91 -4.15
CA VAL A 453 -12.94 -12.55 -3.93
C VAL A 453 -14.03 -11.60 -4.43
N PRO A 454 -14.78 -11.97 -5.49
CA PRO A 454 -15.91 -11.18 -5.96
C PRO A 454 -16.96 -11.07 -4.84
N THR A 455 -17.78 -10.03 -4.87
CA THR A 455 -18.82 -9.75 -3.86
C THR A 455 -19.75 -10.95 -3.59
N SER A 456 -19.89 -11.86 -4.57
CA SER A 456 -20.64 -13.12 -4.44
C SER A 456 -19.98 -14.17 -3.54
N GLY A 457 -18.65 -14.15 -3.38
CA GLY A 457 -17.88 -15.12 -2.58
C GLY A 457 -17.60 -14.70 -1.14
N TYR A 458 -17.62 -13.40 -0.83
CA TYR A 458 -17.54 -12.92 0.56
C TYR A 458 -18.76 -13.35 1.36
N LEU A 459 -19.93 -13.31 0.71
CA LEU A 459 -21.21 -13.73 1.26
C LEU A 459 -21.25 -15.20 1.70
N GLU A 460 -20.26 -16.05 1.38
CA GLU A 460 -20.19 -17.45 1.87
C GLU A 460 -19.32 -17.63 3.12
N LYS A 461 -18.35 -16.74 3.41
CA LYS A 461 -17.44 -16.89 4.56
C LYS A 461 -17.80 -16.05 5.79
N THR A 462 -18.55 -14.97 5.64
CA THR A 462 -19.01 -14.10 6.75
C THR A 462 -20.47 -14.39 7.19
N GLN A 463 -20.99 -15.56 6.84
CA GLN A 463 -22.41 -15.95 6.94
C GLN A 463 -23.02 -16.06 8.35
N ASN A 464 -22.29 -15.82 9.44
CA ASN A 464 -22.79 -16.13 10.79
C ASN A 464 -23.32 -14.93 11.58
N ASN A 465 -23.18 -13.70 11.09
CA ASN A 465 -23.44 -12.49 11.90
C ASN A 465 -24.93 -12.08 11.99
N ALA A 466 -25.78 -13.02 12.40
CA ALA A 466 -27.25 -12.95 12.52
C ALA A 466 -28.02 -13.39 11.26
N GLN A 467 -27.85 -14.65 10.86
CA GLN A 467 -28.82 -15.31 9.98
C GLN A 467 -30.11 -15.63 10.74
N SER A 468 -31.22 -15.06 10.30
CA SER A 468 -32.55 -15.57 10.63
C SER A 468 -32.90 -16.78 9.74
N LYS A 469 -32.28 -17.94 9.97
CA LYS A 469 -32.81 -19.19 9.41
C LYS A 469 -33.92 -19.68 10.33
N GLN A 470 -35.18 -19.61 9.90
CA GLN A 470 -36.24 -20.30 10.64
C GLN A 470 -37.20 -21.13 9.79
N ASN A 471 -37.38 -22.37 10.26
CA ASN A 471 -38.71 -22.96 10.31
C ASN A 471 -39.57 -22.11 11.27
N SER A 472 -40.50 -21.36 10.69
CA SER A 472 -41.65 -20.67 11.30
C SER A 472 -41.40 -19.53 12.32
N GLN A 473 -41.56 -18.30 11.82
CA GLN A 473 -42.07 -17.06 12.47
C GLN A 473 -41.13 -15.96 13.01
N LYS A 474 -39.83 -16.15 13.21
CA LYS A 474 -38.89 -15.02 13.42
C LYS A 474 -38.28 -14.56 12.08
N ASN A 475 -38.49 -13.30 11.68
CA ASN A 475 -38.39 -12.91 10.25
C ASN A 475 -37.35 -11.81 9.92
N HIS A 476 -36.88 -11.03 10.90
CA HIS A 476 -35.95 -9.92 10.63
C HIS A 476 -34.66 -10.06 11.43
N ALA A 477 -33.52 -10.02 10.74
CA ALA A 477 -32.23 -9.86 11.39
C ALA A 477 -32.19 -8.54 12.16
N SER A 478 -31.54 -8.53 13.32
CA SER A 478 -31.43 -7.35 14.14
C SER A 478 -30.18 -7.36 15.03
N GLN A 479 -29.77 -6.16 15.42
CA GLN A 479 -28.62 -5.92 16.29
C GLN A 479 -29.02 -4.94 17.39
N LEU A 480 -28.75 -5.32 18.63
CA LEU A 480 -28.98 -4.51 19.83
C LEU A 480 -27.63 -4.01 20.34
N PHE A 481 -27.52 -2.70 20.48
CA PHE A 481 -26.36 -2.03 21.04
C PHE A 481 -26.73 -1.46 22.40
N GLU A 482 -26.05 -1.92 23.43
CA GLU A 482 -26.17 -1.45 24.79
C GLU A 482 -24.98 -0.53 25.10
N PHE A 483 -25.20 0.78 25.09
CA PHE A 483 -24.20 1.76 25.45
C PHE A 483 -24.24 2.01 26.96
N ASN A 484 -23.13 1.79 27.66
CA ASN A 484 -22.95 2.18 29.05
C ASN A 484 -22.50 3.64 29.12
N VAL A 485 -23.45 4.51 29.45
CA VAL A 485 -23.30 5.97 29.35
C VAL A 485 -23.09 6.62 30.72
N GLY A 486 -23.26 5.88 31.81
CA GLY A 486 -23.07 6.41 33.17
C GLY A 486 -24.16 7.39 33.62
N ASP A 487 -23.82 8.25 34.59
CA ASP A 487 -24.73 9.23 35.21
C ASP A 487 -24.76 10.55 34.42
N VAL A 488 -25.18 10.49 33.16
CA VAL A 488 -25.24 11.64 32.24
C VAL A 488 -26.66 12.19 32.17
N GLN A 489 -26.83 13.51 32.03
CA GLN A 489 -28.12 14.13 31.71
C GLN A 489 -28.27 14.16 30.18
N MET A 490 -29.40 13.76 29.63
CA MET A 490 -29.61 13.74 28.17
C MET A 490 -30.79 14.66 27.82
N SER A 491 -30.54 15.68 27.00
CA SER A 491 -31.55 16.54 26.38
C SER A 491 -31.90 16.07 24.97
N SER A 492 -30.93 15.53 24.24
CA SER A 492 -31.11 14.81 22.99
C SER A 492 -29.99 13.79 22.76
N LEU A 493 -30.17 12.92 21.78
CA LEU A 493 -29.15 12.00 21.30
C LEU A 493 -28.99 12.15 19.80
N LYS A 494 -27.79 11.84 19.33
CA LYS A 494 -27.46 11.72 17.92
C LYS A 494 -26.77 10.38 17.69
N VAL A 495 -27.19 9.66 16.66
CA VAL A 495 -26.67 8.34 16.29
C VAL A 495 -26.11 8.43 14.90
N PHE A 496 -24.89 7.93 14.72
CA PHE A 496 -24.34 7.66 13.41
C PHE A 496 -24.29 6.16 13.22
N TRP A 497 -24.75 5.67 12.08
CA TRP A 497 -24.67 4.27 11.73
C TRP A 497 -24.20 4.12 10.29
N ASN A 498 -23.27 3.22 10.05
CA ASN A 498 -22.85 2.83 8.72
C ASN A 498 -22.92 1.32 8.57
N GLY A 499 -23.60 0.90 7.52
CA GLY A 499 -23.82 -0.51 7.25
C GLY A 499 -24.82 -0.73 6.12
N ILE A 500 -25.24 -1.99 5.99
CA ILE A 500 -26.14 -2.46 4.94
C ILE A 500 -27.00 -3.61 5.47
N ALA A 501 -28.22 -3.75 4.94
CA ALA A 501 -29.10 -4.87 5.25
C ALA A 501 -29.90 -5.31 4.02
N TRP A 502 -30.20 -6.61 3.94
CA TRP A 502 -30.88 -7.21 2.80
C TRP A 502 -31.80 -8.35 3.18
N LEU A 503 -32.77 -8.59 2.30
CA LEU A 503 -33.80 -9.62 2.43
C LEU A 503 -33.75 -10.47 1.15
N ASP A 504 -33.21 -11.67 1.27
CA ASP A 504 -32.87 -12.61 0.20
C ASP A 504 -31.56 -12.32 -0.56
N VAL A 505 -30.64 -13.28 -0.49
CA VAL A 505 -29.36 -13.26 -1.22
C VAL A 505 -29.55 -13.46 -2.73
N GLN A 506 -30.66 -14.09 -3.17
CA GLN A 506 -30.85 -14.47 -4.57
C GLN A 506 -31.47 -13.37 -5.44
N ASN A 507 -32.27 -12.48 -4.86
CA ASN A 507 -33.04 -11.48 -5.62
C ASN A 507 -32.62 -10.03 -5.33
N ASN A 508 -31.58 -9.81 -4.51
CA ASN A 508 -30.99 -8.51 -4.22
C ASN A 508 -32.03 -7.45 -3.80
N ARG A 509 -33.07 -7.87 -3.06
CA ARG A 509 -34.10 -6.96 -2.55
C ARG A 509 -33.64 -6.39 -1.22
N ASN A 510 -32.94 -5.28 -1.31
CA ASN A 510 -32.34 -4.64 -0.16
C ASN A 510 -33.29 -3.56 0.34
N TYR A 511 -33.89 -3.80 1.49
CA TYR A 511 -34.89 -2.90 2.09
C TYR A 511 -34.30 -2.00 3.17
N GLY A 512 -32.97 -2.05 3.38
CA GLY A 512 -32.29 -1.25 4.39
C GLY A 512 -32.70 -1.61 5.82
N VAL A 513 -32.60 -0.63 6.73
CA VAL A 513 -32.80 -0.83 8.18
C VAL A 513 -33.71 0.25 8.76
N VAL A 514 -34.34 -0.07 9.90
CA VAL A 514 -34.95 0.90 10.81
C VAL A 514 -34.14 0.92 12.10
N LEU A 515 -33.84 2.12 12.59
CA LEU A 515 -33.17 2.33 13.86
C LEU A 515 -34.20 2.79 14.90
N TYR A 516 -34.16 2.14 16.06
CA TYR A 516 -34.97 2.46 17.21
C TYR A 516 -34.11 2.78 18.43
N VAL A 517 -34.66 3.61 19.32
CA VAL A 517 -34.12 3.86 20.66
C VAL A 517 -35.14 3.46 21.72
N TRP A 518 -34.68 2.84 22.80
CA TRP A 518 -35.55 2.49 23.92
C TRP A 518 -35.85 3.68 24.82
N ASN A 519 -37.12 4.01 25.04
CA ASN A 519 -37.52 5.12 25.92
C ASN A 519 -37.83 4.70 27.36
N GLY A 520 -37.67 3.42 27.70
CA GLY A 520 -38.03 2.85 29.01
C GLY A 520 -39.33 2.04 29.01
N THR A 521 -40.24 2.32 28.07
CA THR A 521 -41.56 1.68 27.95
C THR A 521 -41.81 1.05 26.59
N GLY A 522 -41.14 1.53 25.54
CA GLY A 522 -41.25 1.05 24.17
C GLY A 522 -40.09 1.56 23.30
N TRP A 523 -39.98 0.98 22.11
CA TRP A 523 -39.04 1.42 21.08
C TRP A 523 -39.59 2.63 20.32
N GLU A 524 -38.82 3.71 20.27
CA GLU A 524 -39.13 4.88 19.47
C GLU A 524 -38.31 4.91 18.19
N TYR A 525 -38.96 5.24 17.08
CA TYR A 525 -38.31 5.43 15.80
C TYR A 525 -37.31 6.61 15.83
N LEU A 526 -36.10 6.36 15.32
CA LEU A 526 -35.06 7.37 15.08
C LEU A 526 -35.04 7.79 13.61
N CYS A 527 -34.79 6.83 12.73
CA CYS A 527 -34.54 7.02 11.30
C CYS A 527 -34.54 5.65 10.60
N ASP A 528 -34.58 5.65 9.28
CA ASP A 528 -34.46 4.44 8.48
C ASP A 528 -33.77 4.72 7.14
N THR A 529 -33.49 3.64 6.43
CA THR A 529 -33.04 3.67 5.05
C THR A 529 -33.74 2.57 4.27
N THR A 530 -33.98 2.82 3.00
CA THR A 530 -34.40 1.83 2.00
C THR A 530 -33.27 1.52 1.03
N SER A 531 -32.06 2.04 1.29
CA SER A 531 -30.92 1.89 0.39
C SER A 531 -30.54 0.44 0.19
N SER A 532 -30.18 0.13 -1.05
CA SER A 532 -29.67 -1.17 -1.45
C SER A 532 -28.15 -1.29 -1.42
N SER A 533 -27.45 -0.21 -1.09
CA SER A 533 -26.01 -0.20 -0.83
C SER A 533 -25.75 0.20 0.61
N GLU A 534 -24.50 0.02 1.04
CA GLU A 534 -24.00 0.57 2.29
C GLU A 534 -24.26 2.08 2.37
N VAL A 535 -24.71 2.56 3.53
CA VAL A 535 -25.05 3.97 3.74
C VAL A 535 -24.52 4.48 5.06
N TRP A 536 -24.35 5.80 5.14
CA TRP A 536 -24.18 6.52 6.39
C TRP A 536 -25.53 7.13 6.79
N LEU A 537 -26.06 6.71 7.93
CA LEU A 537 -27.22 7.30 8.58
C LEU A 537 -26.78 8.17 9.74
N GLN A 538 -27.41 9.34 9.83
CA GLN A 538 -27.27 10.27 10.93
C GLN A 538 -28.65 10.61 11.46
N CYS A 539 -28.91 10.26 12.71
CA CYS A 539 -30.24 10.29 13.29
C CYS A 539 -30.20 11.08 14.59
N GLU A 540 -31.14 12.00 14.80
CA GLU A 540 -31.17 12.84 16.01
C GLU A 540 -32.56 12.79 16.63
N LYS A 541 -32.60 12.69 17.95
CA LYS A 541 -33.85 12.63 18.70
C LYS A 541 -33.76 13.41 19.99
N ARG A 542 -34.75 14.27 20.25
CA ARG A 542 -34.86 15.01 21.52
C ARG A 542 -35.59 14.19 22.56
N GLY A 543 -35.08 14.18 23.77
CA GLY A 543 -35.61 13.40 24.89
C GLY A 543 -34.50 12.76 25.72
N ASN A 544 -34.88 12.21 26.87
CA ASN A 544 -34.00 11.43 27.71
C ASN A 544 -34.28 9.95 27.51
N TYR A 545 -33.29 9.22 26.98
CA TYR A 545 -33.38 7.81 26.66
C TYR A 545 -32.44 6.94 27.53
N ILE A 546 -31.88 7.52 28.59
CA ILE A 546 -30.99 6.81 29.51
C ILE A 546 -31.83 5.99 30.49
N GLN A 547 -31.62 4.68 30.48
CA GLN A 547 -32.27 3.71 31.35
C GLN A 547 -31.22 2.96 32.16
N ASN A 548 -31.21 3.14 33.49
CA ASN A 548 -30.21 2.54 34.39
C ASN A 548 -28.76 2.73 33.92
N LYS A 549 -28.41 3.99 33.57
CA LYS A 549 -27.08 4.37 33.05
C LYS A 549 -26.72 3.79 31.69
N LYS A 550 -27.70 3.25 30.96
CA LYS A 550 -27.52 2.64 29.65
C LYS A 550 -28.43 3.29 28.60
N VAL A 551 -28.00 3.31 27.35
CA VAL A 551 -28.84 3.64 26.20
C VAL A 551 -28.89 2.42 25.30
N TYR A 552 -30.09 2.03 24.88
CA TYR A 552 -30.29 0.87 24.01
C TYR A 552 -30.71 1.34 22.63
N LEU A 553 -29.94 0.94 21.62
CA LEU A 553 -30.27 1.12 20.21
C LEU A 553 -30.55 -0.24 19.59
N LEU A 554 -31.65 -0.33 18.85
CA LEU A 554 -32.01 -1.54 18.12
C LEU A 554 -32.07 -1.23 16.64
N ILE A 555 -31.33 -2.00 15.85
CA ILE A 555 -31.29 -1.89 14.41
C ILE A 555 -31.95 -3.13 13.84
N VAL A 556 -32.99 -2.94 13.04
CA VAL A 556 -33.78 -4.05 12.48
C VAL A 556 -33.83 -3.93 10.98
N GLN A 557 -33.71 -5.06 10.30
CA GLN A 557 -33.81 -5.15 8.86
C GLN A 557 -35.26 -4.82 8.48
N ASN A 558 -35.43 -3.85 7.59
CA ASN A 558 -36.73 -3.25 7.31
C ASN A 558 -37.52 -4.07 6.27
N ASP A 559 -38.84 -4.09 6.34
CA ASP A 559 -39.68 -4.59 5.25
C ASP A 559 -40.91 -3.68 5.09
N TRP A 560 -41.03 -3.00 3.95
CA TRP A 560 -42.08 -1.99 3.73
C TRP A 560 -43.33 -2.52 3.03
N THR A 561 -43.31 -3.73 2.46
CA THR A 561 -44.33 -4.10 1.46
C THR A 561 -45.44 -5.03 1.96
N GLN A 562 -45.47 -5.39 3.26
CA GLN A 562 -46.44 -6.30 3.91
C GLN A 562 -46.79 -7.59 3.14
N THR A 563 -45.99 -8.00 2.18
CA THR A 563 -46.39 -9.01 1.18
C THR A 563 -45.92 -10.42 1.53
N TRP A 564 -45.41 -10.62 2.74
CA TRP A 564 -44.54 -11.75 3.05
C TRP A 564 -45.27 -12.98 3.56
N LYS A 565 -45.27 -14.02 2.72
CA LYS A 565 -45.70 -15.40 3.02
C LYS A 565 -44.67 -16.45 2.52
N GLY A 566 -43.35 -16.19 2.63
CA GLY A 566 -42.33 -17.13 2.15
C GLY A 566 -41.00 -17.08 2.91
N ASN A 567 -40.28 -18.19 2.92
CA ASN A 567 -38.96 -18.38 3.57
C ASN A 567 -37.85 -17.67 2.78
N ARG A 568 -37.40 -16.50 3.24
CA ARG A 568 -36.16 -15.87 2.72
C ARG A 568 -35.30 -15.38 3.88
N ASP A 569 -33.98 -15.41 3.69
CA ASP A 569 -33.02 -15.01 4.71
C ASP A 569 -32.95 -13.48 4.85
N SER A 570 -33.04 -12.98 6.09
CA SER A 570 -32.84 -11.57 6.45
C SER A 570 -31.45 -11.41 7.08
N GLN A 571 -30.72 -10.35 6.69
CA GLN A 571 -29.33 -10.12 7.12
C GLN A 571 -29.06 -8.62 7.36
N ILE A 572 -28.24 -8.30 8.38
CA ILE A 572 -27.72 -6.96 8.68
C ILE A 572 -26.21 -7.05 8.86
N TYR A 573 -25.53 -6.03 8.36
CA TYR A 573 -24.12 -5.79 8.59
C TYR A 573 -23.88 -4.33 8.99
N THR A 574 -23.07 -4.12 10.03
CA THR A 574 -22.77 -2.80 10.61
C THR A 574 -21.26 -2.62 10.67
N ASP A 575 -20.74 -1.63 9.94
CA ASP A 575 -19.33 -1.24 9.93
C ASP A 575 -19.01 -0.26 11.05
N TYR A 576 -19.93 0.67 11.33
CA TYR A 576 -19.75 1.71 12.32
C TYR A 576 -21.05 2.05 13.02
N ILE A 577 -20.98 2.27 14.33
CA ILE A 577 -22.05 2.91 15.07
C ILE A 577 -21.47 3.84 16.13
N GLU A 578 -22.03 5.03 16.24
CA GLU A 578 -21.65 6.01 17.25
C GLU A 578 -22.89 6.61 17.90
N LEU A 579 -22.82 6.75 19.22
CA LEU A 579 -23.81 7.47 20.01
C LEU A 579 -23.16 8.73 20.55
N ASP A 580 -23.75 9.87 20.20
CA ASP A 580 -23.49 11.18 20.75
C ASP A 580 -24.63 11.55 21.72
N ILE A 581 -24.27 11.79 22.98
CA ILE A 581 -25.22 12.31 23.97
C ILE A 581 -25.09 13.81 24.04
N LEU A 582 -26.23 14.49 23.86
CA LEU A 582 -26.37 15.94 23.98
C LEU A 582 -27.06 16.21 25.31
N THR A 583 -26.35 16.84 26.23
CA THR A 583 -26.81 17.10 27.60
C THR A 583 -27.71 18.32 27.72
#